data_AF-A0A958EZZ1-F1
#
_entry.id   AF-A0A958EZZ1-F1
#
_cell.length_a   1.000
_cell.length_b   1.000
_cell.length_c   1.000
_cell.angle_alpha   90.00
_cell.angle_beta   90.00
_cell.angle_gamma   90.00
#
_symmetry.space_group_name_H-M   'P 1'
#
loop_
_entity.id
_entity.type
_entity.pdbx_description
1 polymer ?
#
loop_
_entity_poly.entity_id
_entity_poly.type
_entity_poly.pdbx_seq_one_letter_code
_entity_poly.pdbx_strand_id
1 'polypeptide(L)'
;MNVVPEGGSFFFLNMSMILDGHSGIEHNIPIAPVYDDVLKLWSNSETGYTPTLVVSYGTQSGERYWYHHTNVWEKSRLLNFTPRAIVDSRSRRRDISPDDEYGHVEHAKICKALTDLGVKVNLGAHGQLQGLGAHWELWMFAQGGMTPLEVLRAGTLNGAHYIGMDHDIGSLETGKLADLVVLDKNPLENIRNTEFVKYVMVNGRLFDADSMNETVTGNFKRMPFYWENPNTSDAMTWQPGEGITLPGCGCPNAH
;
A
#
# COMPACT_ATOMS: atom_id res chain seq x y z
N MET A 1 -24.21 11.36 -1.02
CA MET A 1 -23.97 9.91 -0.81
C MET A 1 -22.75 9.57 -1.65
N ASN A 2 -21.68 9.08 -1.02
CA ASN A 2 -20.47 8.73 -1.76
C ASN A 2 -20.65 7.35 -2.41
N VAL A 3 -20.28 7.22 -3.69
CA VAL A 3 -20.33 5.97 -4.44
C VAL A 3 -18.91 5.63 -4.87
N VAL A 4 -18.37 4.54 -4.32
CA VAL A 4 -16.97 4.12 -4.46
C VAL A 4 -16.87 2.72 -5.09
N PRO A 5 -17.13 2.59 -6.40
CA PRO A 5 -17.05 1.33 -7.13
C PRO A 5 -15.61 0.82 -7.24
N GLU A 6 -15.49 -0.50 -7.38
CA GLU A 6 -14.21 -1.17 -7.63
C GLU A 6 -13.69 -0.93 -9.07
N GLY A 7 -14.56 -0.61 -10.03
CA GLY A 7 -14.21 -0.24 -11.41
C GLY A 7 -13.69 -1.39 -12.31
N GLY A 8 -13.05 -2.41 -11.73
CA GLY A 8 -12.63 -3.64 -12.40
C GLY A 8 -11.58 -3.47 -13.49
N SER A 9 -10.97 -2.27 -13.59
CA SER A 9 -10.07 -1.88 -14.68
C SER A 9 -10.68 -2.06 -16.08
N PHE A 10 -11.99 -1.84 -16.22
CA PHE A 10 -12.66 -1.85 -17.52
C PHE A 10 -12.79 -0.43 -18.06
N PHE A 11 -12.03 -0.07 -19.09
CA PHE A 11 -11.94 1.30 -19.59
C PHE A 11 -13.32 1.96 -19.80
N PHE A 12 -14.19 1.34 -20.60
CA PHE A 12 -15.51 1.91 -20.91
C PHE A 12 -16.44 1.98 -19.71
N LEU A 13 -16.39 0.98 -18.82
CA LEU A 13 -17.18 0.96 -17.59
C LEU A 13 -16.76 2.10 -16.66
N ASN A 14 -15.45 2.27 -16.47
CA ASN A 14 -14.89 3.36 -15.67
C ASN A 14 -15.34 4.71 -16.23
N MET A 15 -15.25 4.93 -17.55
CA MET A 15 -15.70 6.20 -18.13
C MET A 15 -17.20 6.44 -17.91
N SER A 16 -18.05 5.41 -18.04
CA SER A 16 -19.48 5.55 -17.73
C SER A 16 -19.74 5.86 -16.26
N MET A 17 -18.98 5.29 -15.31
CA MET A 17 -19.11 5.59 -13.89
C MET A 17 -18.78 7.07 -13.59
N ILE A 18 -17.78 7.64 -14.27
CA ILE A 18 -17.48 9.08 -14.15
C ILE A 18 -18.68 9.91 -14.62
N LEU A 19 -19.25 9.57 -15.78
CA LEU A 19 -20.40 10.28 -16.35
C LEU A 19 -21.65 10.18 -15.47
N ASP A 20 -21.83 9.05 -14.79
CA ASP A 20 -22.89 8.83 -13.81
C ASP A 20 -22.65 9.54 -12.46
N GLY A 21 -21.50 10.21 -12.30
CA GLY A 21 -21.18 11.01 -11.11
C GLY A 21 -20.67 10.19 -9.92
N HIS A 22 -20.01 9.06 -10.16
CA HIS A 22 -19.43 8.26 -9.08
C HIS A 22 -18.32 9.07 -8.38
N SER A 23 -18.24 8.93 -7.05
CA SER A 23 -17.31 9.72 -6.23
C SER A 23 -15.87 9.33 -6.47
N GLY A 24 -15.61 8.07 -6.85
CA GLY A 24 -14.32 7.65 -7.37
C GLY A 24 -14.36 6.33 -8.07
N ILE A 25 -13.19 5.88 -8.49
CA ILE A 25 -13.00 4.66 -9.24
C ILE A 25 -11.70 4.03 -8.76
N GLU A 26 -11.81 2.79 -8.30
CA GLU A 26 -10.65 1.95 -8.02
C GLU A 26 -10.12 1.31 -9.31
N HIS A 27 -8.90 0.79 -9.21
CA HIS A 27 -8.12 0.18 -10.27
C HIS A 27 -7.61 1.11 -11.37
N ASN A 28 -6.52 0.69 -12.00
CA ASN A 28 -5.86 1.50 -12.99
C ASN A 28 -6.72 1.63 -14.24
N ILE A 29 -6.52 2.72 -15.00
CA ILE A 29 -7.01 2.79 -16.37
C ILE A 29 -6.18 1.77 -17.14
N PRO A 30 -6.79 0.75 -17.78
CA PRO A 30 -6.08 -0.42 -18.33
C PRO A 30 -5.31 -0.12 -19.63
N ILE A 31 -5.22 1.15 -20.02
CA ILE A 31 -4.56 1.60 -21.24
C ILE A 31 -3.56 2.70 -20.89
N ALA A 32 -2.41 2.68 -21.57
CA ALA A 32 -1.41 3.73 -21.50
C ALA A 32 -0.80 3.95 -22.90
N PRO A 33 -0.55 5.20 -23.32
CA PRO A 33 -0.93 6.44 -22.65
C PRO A 33 -2.44 6.72 -22.73
N VAL A 34 -2.93 7.63 -21.89
CA VAL A 34 -4.27 8.22 -22.05
C VAL A 34 -4.17 9.54 -22.81
N TYR A 35 -5.19 9.84 -23.62
CA TYR A 35 -5.24 11.05 -24.43
C TYR A 35 -6.08 12.15 -23.75
N ASP A 36 -6.05 13.34 -24.34
CA ASP A 36 -6.67 14.56 -23.84
C ASP A 36 -8.17 14.43 -23.51
N ASP A 37 -8.90 13.60 -24.25
CA ASP A 37 -10.33 13.36 -24.05
C ASP A 37 -10.60 12.68 -22.70
N VAL A 38 -9.83 11.64 -22.37
CA VAL A 38 -9.89 10.95 -21.08
C VAL A 38 -9.44 11.89 -19.96
N LEU A 39 -8.29 12.56 -20.13
CA LEU A 39 -7.77 13.48 -19.14
C LEU A 39 -8.77 14.60 -18.79
N LYS A 40 -9.42 15.18 -19.82
CA LYS A 40 -10.44 16.21 -19.63
C LYS A 40 -11.70 15.66 -18.98
N LEU A 41 -12.12 14.43 -19.29
CA LEU A 41 -13.27 13.82 -18.64
C LEU A 41 -13.04 13.72 -17.12
N TRP A 42 -11.88 13.23 -16.70
CA TRP A 42 -11.51 13.16 -15.29
C TRP A 42 -11.35 14.53 -14.64
N SER A 43 -10.67 15.47 -15.29
CA SER A 43 -10.40 16.79 -14.70
C SER A 43 -11.65 17.66 -14.57
N ASN A 44 -12.66 17.41 -15.41
CA ASN A 44 -13.95 18.12 -15.34
C ASN A 44 -14.99 17.37 -14.48
N SER A 45 -14.64 16.23 -13.90
CA SER A 45 -15.45 15.57 -12.89
C SER A 45 -14.93 15.84 -11.48
N GLU A 46 -15.70 15.45 -10.47
CA GLU A 46 -15.26 15.46 -9.07
C GLU A 46 -14.81 14.05 -8.61
N THR A 47 -14.64 13.12 -9.55
CA THR A 47 -14.33 11.72 -9.29
C THR A 47 -12.87 11.55 -8.86
N GLY A 48 -12.65 10.95 -7.69
CA GLY A 48 -11.33 10.54 -7.22
C GLY A 48 -10.81 9.28 -7.92
N TYR A 49 -9.49 9.12 -7.98
CA TYR A 49 -8.85 8.01 -8.67
C TYR A 49 -7.97 7.18 -7.74
N THR A 50 -8.26 5.89 -7.58
CA THR A 50 -7.43 4.97 -6.78
C THR A 50 -6.90 3.84 -7.68
N PRO A 51 -5.70 3.98 -8.26
CA PRO A 51 -5.23 3.10 -9.34
C PRO A 51 -4.84 1.69 -8.89
N THR A 52 -4.49 1.47 -7.62
CA THR A 52 -4.02 0.18 -7.11
C THR A 52 -2.91 -0.46 -7.95
N LEU A 53 -1.86 0.30 -8.22
CA LEU A 53 -0.71 -0.11 -9.04
C LEU A 53 -0.07 -1.43 -8.57
N VAL A 54 -0.22 -1.79 -7.28
CA VAL A 54 0.15 -3.12 -6.74
C VAL A 54 -0.49 -4.27 -7.55
N VAL A 55 -1.74 -4.14 -7.98
CA VAL A 55 -2.48 -5.09 -8.86
C VAL A 55 -2.74 -4.51 -10.25
N SER A 56 -1.86 -3.64 -10.73
CA SER A 56 -2.00 -3.04 -12.06
C SER A 56 -2.43 -4.08 -13.12
N TYR A 57 -3.61 -3.89 -13.70
CA TYR A 57 -4.18 -4.75 -14.73
C TYR A 57 -3.66 -4.36 -16.12
N GLY A 58 -3.78 -5.31 -17.06
CA GLY A 58 -3.34 -5.15 -18.45
C GLY A 58 -1.83 -5.31 -18.69
N THR A 59 -1.02 -5.41 -17.62
CA THR A 59 0.45 -5.51 -17.68
C THR A 59 0.98 -6.34 -16.48
N GLN A 60 2.30 -6.51 -16.34
CA GLN A 60 2.84 -7.09 -15.10
C GLN A 60 2.64 -6.13 -13.92
N SER A 61 2.15 -6.69 -12.81
CA SER A 61 1.74 -5.90 -11.65
C SER A 61 2.92 -5.29 -10.88
N GLY A 62 2.64 -4.20 -10.16
CA GLY A 62 3.61 -3.56 -9.28
C GLY A 62 4.10 -4.50 -8.16
N GLU A 63 3.23 -5.36 -7.64
CA GLU A 63 3.64 -6.37 -6.65
C GLU A 63 4.77 -7.27 -7.18
N ARG A 64 4.63 -7.79 -8.40
CA ARG A 64 5.64 -8.65 -9.02
C ARG A 64 6.96 -7.90 -9.24
N TYR A 65 6.89 -6.61 -9.60
CA TYR A 65 8.07 -5.75 -9.71
C TYR A 65 8.82 -5.69 -8.37
N TRP A 66 8.13 -5.46 -7.26
CA TRP A 66 8.77 -5.36 -5.95
C TRP A 66 9.33 -6.69 -5.46
N TYR A 67 8.64 -7.81 -5.71
CA TYR A 67 9.22 -9.11 -5.41
C TYR A 67 10.45 -9.41 -6.25
N HIS A 68 10.46 -9.07 -7.54
CA HIS A 68 11.62 -9.23 -8.40
C HIS A 68 12.83 -8.41 -7.89
N HIS A 69 12.60 -7.15 -7.53
CA HIS A 69 13.68 -6.18 -7.26
C HIS A 69 14.08 -6.04 -5.79
N THR A 70 13.37 -6.67 -4.85
CA THR A 70 13.66 -6.51 -3.42
C THR A 70 13.58 -7.83 -2.66
N ASN A 71 14.47 -7.99 -1.67
CA ASN A 71 14.43 -9.13 -0.76
C ASN A 71 13.42 -8.89 0.35
N VAL A 72 12.12 -8.96 0.01
CA VAL A 72 11.02 -8.70 0.96
C VAL A 72 11.10 -9.59 2.19
N TRP A 73 11.55 -10.84 2.04
CA TRP A 73 11.74 -11.80 3.14
C TRP A 73 12.86 -11.43 4.12
N GLU A 74 13.67 -10.41 3.85
CA GLU A 74 14.74 -9.94 4.76
C GLU A 74 14.27 -8.76 5.63
N LYS A 75 13.05 -8.26 5.39
CA LYS A 75 12.48 -7.13 6.14
C LYS A 75 11.97 -7.59 7.51
N SER A 76 12.79 -7.42 8.54
CA SER A 76 12.46 -7.79 9.94
C SER A 76 11.12 -7.21 10.40
N ARG A 77 10.84 -5.93 10.12
CA ARG A 77 9.57 -5.30 10.49
C ARG A 77 8.36 -5.99 9.87
N LEU A 78 8.42 -6.36 8.59
CA LEU A 78 7.34 -7.11 7.95
C LEU A 78 7.14 -8.47 8.64
N LEU A 79 8.24 -9.16 8.95
CA LEU A 79 8.22 -10.48 9.58
C LEU A 79 7.72 -10.45 11.04
N ASN A 80 7.77 -9.31 11.73
CA ASN A 80 7.17 -9.15 13.05
C ASN A 80 5.64 -9.21 13.01
N PHE A 81 5.02 -8.84 11.88
CA PHE A 81 3.56 -8.68 11.76
C PHE A 81 2.93 -9.59 10.71
N THR A 82 3.73 -10.31 9.93
CA THR A 82 3.26 -11.26 8.92
C THR A 82 4.01 -12.58 9.07
N PRO A 83 3.32 -13.74 9.12
CA PRO A 83 3.97 -15.03 9.20
C PRO A 83 5.02 -15.23 8.10
N ARG A 84 6.19 -15.74 8.49
CA ARG A 84 7.31 -16.05 7.59
C ARG A 84 6.86 -16.92 6.40
N ALA A 85 6.03 -17.93 6.64
CA ALA A 85 5.51 -18.82 5.60
C ALA A 85 4.74 -18.07 4.48
N ILE A 86 3.97 -17.04 4.85
CA ILE A 86 3.21 -16.23 3.90
C ILE A 86 4.15 -15.35 3.08
N VAL A 87 5.12 -14.69 3.72
CA VAL A 87 6.09 -13.83 3.01
C VAL A 87 7.00 -14.65 2.10
N ASP A 88 7.54 -15.76 2.60
CA ASP A 88 8.48 -16.61 1.86
C ASP A 88 7.81 -17.26 0.63
N SER A 89 6.58 -17.78 0.77
CA SER A 89 5.87 -18.43 -0.33
C SER A 89 5.57 -17.49 -1.51
N ARG A 90 5.41 -16.19 -1.24
CA ARG A 90 5.12 -15.16 -2.25
C ARG A 90 6.38 -14.50 -2.84
N SER A 91 7.43 -14.34 -2.03
CA SER A 91 8.55 -13.46 -2.39
C SER A 91 9.84 -14.19 -2.75
N ARG A 92 10.08 -15.42 -2.25
CA ARG A 92 11.35 -16.13 -2.48
C ARG A 92 11.45 -16.78 -3.86
N ARG A 93 10.32 -17.32 -4.36
CA ARG A 93 10.23 -17.90 -5.70
C ARG A 93 9.56 -16.86 -6.60
N ARG A 94 10.40 -16.07 -7.26
CA ARG A 94 9.98 -14.90 -8.01
C ARG A 94 9.63 -15.30 -9.44
N ASP A 95 8.48 -14.84 -9.90
CA ASP A 95 8.21 -14.74 -11.33
C ASP A 95 8.89 -13.46 -11.84
N ILE A 96 9.81 -13.63 -12.80
CA ILE A 96 10.60 -12.53 -13.36
C ILE A 96 10.10 -12.23 -14.76
N SER A 97 9.90 -10.95 -15.05
CA SER A 97 9.67 -10.41 -16.39
C SER A 97 10.76 -9.40 -16.75
N PRO A 98 11.01 -9.15 -18.05
CA PRO A 98 11.75 -7.98 -18.50
C PRO A 98 11.20 -6.68 -17.87
N ASP A 99 12.08 -5.71 -17.60
CA ASP A 99 11.71 -4.50 -16.86
C ASP A 99 10.66 -3.64 -17.57
N ASP A 100 10.64 -3.70 -18.90
CA ASP A 100 9.69 -2.98 -19.78
C ASP A 100 8.28 -3.59 -19.80
N GLU A 101 8.09 -4.81 -19.28
CA GLU A 101 6.76 -5.42 -19.15
C GLU A 101 6.01 -5.00 -17.87
N TYR A 102 6.70 -4.39 -16.90
CA TYR A 102 6.10 -3.87 -15.68
C TYR A 102 5.40 -2.53 -15.92
N GLY A 103 4.24 -2.58 -16.58
CA GLY A 103 3.48 -1.40 -17.00
C GLY A 103 2.89 -0.54 -15.89
N HIS A 104 3.00 -0.93 -14.62
CA HIS A 104 2.64 -0.08 -13.48
C HIS A 104 3.32 1.30 -13.53
N VAL A 105 4.52 1.43 -14.12
CA VAL A 105 5.21 2.72 -14.28
C VAL A 105 4.47 3.63 -15.27
N GLU A 106 3.97 3.09 -16.39
CA GLU A 106 3.17 3.87 -17.34
C GLU A 106 1.83 4.28 -16.72
N HIS A 107 1.19 3.40 -15.96
CA HIS A 107 -0.01 3.75 -15.21
C HIS A 107 0.27 4.79 -14.12
N ALA A 108 1.43 4.76 -13.48
CA ALA A 108 1.85 5.79 -12.53
C ALA A 108 2.06 7.16 -13.21
N LYS A 109 2.53 7.20 -14.46
CA LYS A 109 2.61 8.45 -15.23
C LYS A 109 1.22 9.04 -15.51
N ILE A 110 0.21 8.18 -15.72
CA ILE A 110 -1.19 8.63 -15.83
C ILE A 110 -1.65 9.27 -14.51
N CYS A 111 -1.28 8.67 -13.37
CA CYS A 111 -1.57 9.25 -12.05
C CYS A 111 -0.96 10.64 -11.90
N LYS A 112 0.28 10.83 -12.38
CA LYS A 112 0.91 12.16 -12.41
C LYS A 112 0.15 13.14 -13.31
N ALA A 113 -0.19 12.73 -14.54
CA ALA A 113 -0.92 13.59 -15.48
C ALA A 113 -2.29 14.02 -14.91
N LEU A 114 -3.01 13.11 -14.24
CA LEU A 114 -4.28 13.42 -13.58
C LEU A 114 -4.08 14.34 -12.37
N THR A 115 -3.05 14.10 -11.55
CA THR A 115 -2.70 14.97 -10.42
C THR A 115 -2.41 16.41 -10.88
N ASP A 116 -1.69 16.57 -12.00
CA ASP A 116 -1.39 17.89 -12.59
C ASP A 116 -2.62 18.65 -13.06
N LEU A 117 -3.69 17.93 -13.37
CA LEU A 117 -4.99 18.48 -13.74
C LEU A 117 -5.92 18.68 -12.53
N GLY A 118 -5.42 18.45 -11.30
CA GLY A 118 -6.18 18.63 -10.06
C GLY A 118 -7.07 17.45 -9.67
N VAL A 119 -6.98 16.32 -10.38
CA VAL A 119 -7.71 15.09 -10.02
C VAL A 119 -7.10 14.51 -8.75
N LYS A 120 -7.95 14.13 -7.80
CA LYS A 120 -7.53 13.55 -6.53
C LYS A 120 -7.14 12.09 -6.74
N VAL A 121 -5.85 11.85 -6.91
CA VAL A 121 -5.28 10.50 -6.90
C VAL A 121 -5.05 10.06 -5.45
N ASN A 122 -5.51 8.86 -5.12
CA ASN A 122 -5.51 8.29 -3.78
C ASN A 122 -4.63 7.04 -3.71
N LEU A 123 -4.07 6.80 -2.53
CA LEU A 123 -3.43 5.54 -2.18
C LEU A 123 -4.46 4.41 -2.05
N GLY A 124 -4.22 3.28 -2.73
CA GLY A 124 -4.92 2.02 -2.49
C GLY A 124 -4.02 0.83 -2.82
N ALA A 125 -3.77 -0.05 -1.84
CA ALA A 125 -2.82 -1.17 -2.01
C ALA A 125 -3.48 -2.52 -2.32
N HIS A 126 -4.81 -2.56 -2.43
CA HIS A 126 -5.67 -3.72 -2.68
C HIS A 126 -5.54 -4.91 -1.69
N GLY A 127 -4.63 -4.84 -0.71
CA GLY A 127 -4.53 -5.76 0.44
C GLY A 127 -3.56 -6.93 0.27
N GLN A 128 -2.76 -6.97 -0.79
CA GLN A 128 -1.87 -8.10 -1.10
C GLN A 128 -0.85 -8.33 0.00
N LEU A 129 -0.23 -7.26 0.52
CA LEU A 129 0.72 -7.34 1.62
C LEU A 129 0.49 -6.21 2.63
N GLN A 130 0.11 -6.58 3.85
CA GLN A 130 -0.27 -5.63 4.90
C GLN A 130 0.91 -4.73 5.29
N GLY A 131 0.65 -3.43 5.39
CA GLY A 131 1.67 -2.40 5.64
C GLY A 131 2.55 -2.12 4.42
N LEU A 132 3.38 -3.08 4.00
CA LEU A 132 4.39 -2.85 2.95
C LEU A 132 3.78 -2.52 1.58
N GLY A 133 2.63 -3.12 1.23
CA GLY A 133 1.94 -2.82 -0.04
C GLY A 133 1.52 -1.35 -0.18
N ALA A 134 1.16 -0.69 0.92
CA ALA A 134 0.84 0.74 0.91
C ALA A 134 2.09 1.59 0.59
N HIS A 135 3.24 1.23 1.14
CA HIS A 135 4.50 1.90 0.79
C HIS A 135 4.88 1.67 -0.67
N TRP A 136 4.70 0.46 -1.19
CA TRP A 136 4.92 0.18 -2.61
C TRP A 136 4.09 1.08 -3.52
N GLU A 137 2.81 1.26 -3.23
CA GLU A 137 1.93 2.14 -4.00
C GLU A 137 2.45 3.60 -4.00
N LEU A 138 2.85 4.12 -2.85
CA LEU A 138 3.50 5.45 -2.75
C LEU A 138 4.78 5.53 -3.58
N TRP A 139 5.62 4.50 -3.55
CA TRP A 139 6.88 4.50 -4.29
C TRP A 139 6.64 4.43 -5.80
N MET A 140 5.59 3.72 -6.23
CA MET A 140 5.20 3.63 -7.63
C MET A 140 4.65 4.96 -8.15
N PHE A 141 3.90 5.72 -7.34
CA PHE A 141 3.53 7.09 -7.69
C PHE A 141 4.75 7.97 -7.99
N ALA A 142 5.81 7.85 -7.18
CA ALA A 142 7.06 8.55 -7.45
C ALA A 142 7.77 8.05 -8.71
N GLN A 143 7.72 6.74 -9.02
CA GLN A 143 8.23 6.20 -10.29
C GLN A 143 7.50 6.80 -11.51
N GLY A 144 6.21 7.14 -11.36
CA GLY A 144 5.41 7.85 -12.35
C GLY A 144 5.70 9.35 -12.48
N GLY A 145 6.54 9.91 -11.61
CA GLY A 145 6.94 11.32 -11.65
C GLY A 145 6.21 12.23 -10.67
N MET A 146 5.37 11.71 -9.77
CA MET A 146 4.86 12.50 -8.64
C MET A 146 6.01 12.90 -7.71
N THR A 147 6.04 14.18 -7.33
CA THR A 147 6.95 14.67 -6.30
C THR A 147 6.63 14.01 -4.95
N PRO A 148 7.60 13.88 -4.03
CA PRO A 148 7.35 13.29 -2.73
C PRO A 148 6.17 13.91 -1.96
N LEU A 149 5.95 15.23 -2.10
CA LEU A 149 4.83 15.90 -1.46
C LEU A 149 3.48 15.53 -2.09
N GLU A 150 3.40 15.41 -3.42
CA GLU A 150 2.20 14.92 -4.10
C GLU A 150 1.87 13.48 -3.67
N VAL A 151 2.89 12.63 -3.56
CA VAL A 151 2.73 11.25 -3.08
C VAL A 151 2.19 11.22 -1.64
N LEU A 152 2.73 12.07 -0.74
CA LEU A 152 2.23 12.15 0.63
C LEU A 152 0.78 12.66 0.70
N ARG A 153 0.38 13.58 -0.19
CA ARG A 153 -1.03 14.00 -0.30
C ARG A 153 -1.94 12.86 -0.77
N ALA A 154 -1.50 12.07 -1.76
CA ALA A 154 -2.22 10.88 -2.21
C ALA A 154 -2.42 9.85 -1.08
N GLY A 155 -1.40 9.71 -0.21
CA GLY A 155 -1.44 8.84 0.97
C GLY A 155 -2.18 9.38 2.19
N THR A 156 -2.62 10.66 2.19
CA THR A 156 -3.25 11.29 3.36
C THR A 156 -4.50 12.10 2.97
N LEU A 157 -4.32 13.37 2.61
CA LEU A 157 -5.41 14.33 2.41
C LEU A 157 -6.37 13.94 1.28
N ASN A 158 -5.86 13.40 0.17
CA ASN A 158 -6.70 13.07 -0.98
C ASN A 158 -7.69 11.94 -0.61
N GLY A 159 -7.20 10.90 0.06
CA GLY A 159 -8.04 9.81 0.57
C GLY A 159 -9.06 10.28 1.61
N ALA A 160 -8.67 11.21 2.50
CA ALA A 160 -9.60 11.80 3.46
C ALA A 160 -10.73 12.57 2.77
N HIS A 161 -10.41 13.41 1.77
CA HIS A 161 -11.42 14.10 0.98
C HIS A 161 -12.29 13.12 0.19
N TYR A 162 -11.68 12.07 -0.33
CA TYR A 162 -12.36 11.06 -1.15
C TYR A 162 -13.52 10.38 -0.40
N ILE A 163 -13.34 10.12 0.89
CA ILE A 163 -14.36 9.52 1.75
C ILE A 163 -15.20 10.56 2.53
N GLY A 164 -14.95 11.86 2.35
CA GLY A 164 -15.64 12.95 3.03
C GLY A 164 -15.27 13.13 4.51
N MET A 165 -14.04 12.76 4.88
CA MET A 165 -13.51 12.88 6.24
C MET A 165 -12.35 13.89 6.34
N ASP A 166 -12.16 14.75 5.34
CA ASP A 166 -11.09 15.75 5.34
C ASP A 166 -11.27 16.82 6.42
N HIS A 167 -12.44 16.97 7.04
CA HIS A 167 -12.62 17.79 8.23
C HIS A 167 -12.07 17.15 9.51
N ASP A 168 -11.92 15.82 9.54
CA ASP A 168 -11.53 15.06 10.73
C ASP A 168 -10.11 14.50 10.64
N ILE A 169 -9.63 14.12 9.45
CA ILE A 169 -8.34 13.45 9.22
C ILE A 169 -7.63 13.95 7.95
N GLY A 170 -6.44 13.41 7.68
CA GLY A 170 -5.72 13.60 6.41
C GLY A 170 -4.77 14.81 6.35
N SER A 171 -4.79 15.70 7.34
CA SER A 171 -3.79 16.77 7.48
C SER A 171 -3.53 17.13 8.96
N LEU A 172 -2.43 17.86 9.20
CA LEU A 172 -2.05 18.33 10.53
C LEU A 172 -2.61 19.73 10.77
N GLU A 173 -3.85 19.79 11.26
CA GLU A 173 -4.58 21.03 11.51
C GLU A 173 -5.28 20.99 12.87
N THR A 174 -5.44 22.17 13.49
CA THR A 174 -6.16 22.26 14.78
C THR A 174 -7.63 21.86 14.60
N GLY A 175 -8.14 21.02 15.51
CA GLY A 175 -9.52 20.54 15.49
C GLY A 175 -9.69 19.15 14.86
N LYS A 176 -8.68 18.64 14.14
CA LYS A 176 -8.68 17.28 13.57
C LYS A 176 -8.30 16.23 14.62
N LEU A 177 -8.63 14.97 14.31
CA LEU A 177 -8.19 13.82 15.10
C LEU A 177 -6.66 13.72 15.09
N ALA A 178 -6.10 13.31 16.22
CA ALA A 178 -4.68 13.11 16.36
C ALA A 178 -4.25 11.76 15.77
N ASP A 179 -4.36 11.65 14.45
CA ASP A 179 -3.94 10.52 13.63
C ASP A 179 -2.61 10.86 12.93
N LEU A 180 -1.51 10.36 13.47
CA LEU A 180 -0.15 10.75 13.08
C LEU A 180 0.69 9.54 12.73
N VAL A 181 1.56 9.69 11.73
CA VAL A 181 2.66 8.75 11.46
C VAL A 181 3.96 9.51 11.65
N VAL A 182 4.78 9.09 12.60
CA VAL A 182 6.09 9.69 12.88
C VAL A 182 7.16 8.85 12.21
N LEU A 183 8.01 9.47 11.39
CA LEU A 183 9.05 8.77 10.62
C LEU A 183 10.45 9.08 11.17
N ASP A 184 11.34 8.09 11.16
CA ASP A 184 12.76 8.26 11.52
C ASP A 184 13.57 8.96 10.42
N LYS A 185 13.04 8.99 9.20
CA LYS A 185 13.70 9.54 8.00
C LYS A 185 12.77 10.45 7.22
N ASN A 186 13.35 11.44 6.55
CA ASN A 186 12.61 12.43 5.78
C ASN A 186 12.07 11.83 4.45
N PRO A 187 10.75 11.71 4.26
CA PRO A 187 10.17 11.19 3.02
C PRO A 187 10.29 12.13 1.83
N LEU A 188 10.58 13.43 2.05
CA LEU A 188 10.77 14.40 0.98
C LEU A 188 12.12 14.26 0.26
N GLU A 189 13.12 13.68 0.92
CA GLU A 189 14.42 13.37 0.32
C GLU A 189 14.39 12.07 -0.49
N ASN A 190 13.65 11.08 0.01
CA ASN A 190 13.43 9.81 -0.67
C ASN A 190 12.12 9.21 -0.20
N ILE A 191 11.19 8.98 -1.11
CA ILE A 191 9.85 8.46 -0.75
C ILE A 191 9.91 7.08 -0.10
N ARG A 192 10.98 6.31 -0.31
CA ARG A 192 11.22 5.03 0.38
C ARG A 192 11.38 5.18 1.88
N ASN A 193 11.67 6.39 2.35
CA ASN A 193 11.75 6.68 3.78
C ASN A 193 10.40 6.55 4.50
N THR A 194 9.28 6.50 3.77
CA THR A 194 7.93 6.26 4.34
C THR A 194 7.83 4.94 5.12
N GLU A 195 8.64 3.93 4.80
CA GLU A 195 8.63 2.64 5.52
C GLU A 195 9.25 2.73 6.93
N PHE A 196 10.08 3.74 7.21
CA PHE A 196 10.79 3.90 8.48
C PHE A 196 9.93 4.63 9.51
N VAL A 197 8.76 4.07 9.80
CA VAL A 197 7.81 4.57 10.80
C VAL A 197 8.33 4.30 12.22
N LYS A 198 8.43 5.30 13.07
CA LYS A 198 8.84 5.14 14.46
C LYS A 198 7.65 4.97 15.40
N TYR A 199 6.66 5.85 15.24
CA TYR A 199 5.45 5.85 16.04
C TYR A 199 4.22 6.03 15.16
N VAL A 200 3.11 5.47 15.59
CA VAL A 200 1.79 5.71 15.01
C VAL A 200 0.89 6.22 16.12
N MET A 201 0.30 7.38 15.94
CA MET A 201 -0.74 7.89 16.82
C MET A 201 -2.10 7.64 16.16
N VAL A 202 -3.05 7.06 16.90
CA VAL A 202 -4.42 6.85 16.45
C VAL A 202 -5.36 7.43 17.48
N ASN A 203 -6.15 8.42 17.09
CA ASN A 203 -7.08 9.15 17.95
C ASN A 203 -6.43 9.60 19.27
N GLY A 204 -5.21 10.14 19.20
CA GLY A 204 -4.46 10.62 20.35
C GLY A 204 -3.74 9.55 21.17
N ARG A 205 -3.85 8.27 20.82
CA ARG A 205 -3.12 7.17 21.48
C ARG A 205 -1.87 6.83 20.70
N LEU A 206 -0.71 6.87 21.35
CA LEU A 206 0.59 6.72 20.72
C LEU A 206 1.10 5.28 20.83
N PHE A 207 1.41 4.67 19.70
CA PHE A 207 1.92 3.30 19.62
C PHE A 207 3.34 3.28 19.06
N ASP A 208 4.19 2.45 19.66
CA ASP A 208 5.49 2.09 19.12
C ASP A 208 5.31 1.17 17.90
N ALA A 209 5.87 1.56 16.76
CA ALA A 209 5.63 0.89 15.48
C ALA A 209 6.26 -0.52 15.40
N ASP A 210 7.29 -0.79 16.20
CA ASP A 210 7.96 -2.10 16.20
C ASP A 210 7.22 -3.14 17.06
N SER A 211 6.51 -2.70 18.09
CA SER A 211 5.84 -3.60 19.04
C SER A 211 4.31 -3.53 19.03
N MET A 212 3.71 -2.50 18.43
CA MET A 212 2.29 -2.12 18.56
C MET A 212 1.82 -1.90 20.00
N ASN A 213 2.75 -1.69 20.92
CA ASN A 213 2.43 -1.35 22.29
C ASN A 213 2.14 0.13 22.40
N GLU A 214 1.15 0.48 23.21
CA GLU A 214 0.94 1.87 23.57
C GLU A 214 2.08 2.36 24.46
N THR A 215 2.52 3.58 24.20
CA THR A 215 3.60 4.27 24.90
C THR A 215 3.17 5.70 25.19
N VAL A 216 3.62 6.27 26.32
CA VAL A 216 3.28 7.62 26.79
C VAL A 216 1.80 7.82 27.17
N THR A 217 0.85 7.46 26.30
CA THR A 217 -0.59 7.75 26.44
C THR A 217 -1.37 6.67 27.19
N GLY A 218 -0.76 5.51 27.40
CA GLY A 218 -1.38 4.37 28.05
C GLY A 218 -0.42 3.22 28.26
N ASN A 219 -0.96 2.06 28.66
CA ASN A 219 -0.21 0.87 29.01
C ASN A 219 -0.66 -0.38 28.22
N PHE A 220 -1.42 -0.19 27.12
CA PHE A 220 -1.84 -1.31 26.28
C PHE A 220 -0.64 -2.07 25.72
N LYS A 221 -0.71 -3.40 25.82
CA LYS A 221 0.28 -4.32 25.24
C LYS A 221 -0.41 -5.24 24.25
N ARG A 222 0.18 -5.39 23.06
CA ARG A 222 -0.30 -6.30 22.04
C ARG A 222 -0.22 -7.75 22.56
N MET A 223 -1.29 -8.52 22.37
CA MET A 223 -1.27 -9.96 22.61
C MET A 223 -0.42 -10.68 21.55
N PRO A 224 0.26 -11.78 21.87
CA PRO A 224 0.97 -12.57 20.87
C PRO A 224 0.07 -12.98 19.70
N PHE A 225 0.60 -12.98 18.49
CA PHE A 225 -0.06 -13.49 17.31
C PHE A 225 -0.18 -15.01 17.36
N TYR A 226 -1.09 -15.59 16.57
CA TYR A 226 -1.30 -17.04 16.58
C TYR A 226 -0.03 -17.82 16.21
N TRP A 227 0.82 -17.29 15.33
CA TRP A 227 2.07 -17.91 14.89
C TRP A 227 3.26 -17.65 15.83
N GLU A 228 3.12 -16.74 16.79
CA GLU A 228 4.11 -16.51 17.86
C GLU A 228 3.88 -17.47 19.04
N ASN A 229 2.73 -18.13 19.09
CA ASN A 229 2.39 -19.08 20.14
C ASN A 229 2.88 -20.49 19.77
N PRO A 230 3.80 -21.11 20.53
CA PRO A 230 4.37 -22.41 20.20
C PRO A 230 3.35 -23.56 20.22
N ASN A 231 2.16 -23.35 20.80
CA ASN A 231 1.11 -24.37 20.91
C ASN A 231 0.11 -24.35 19.75
N THR A 232 0.33 -23.57 18.69
CA THR A 232 -0.52 -23.59 17.50
C THR A 232 0.10 -24.45 16.41
N SER A 233 -0.75 -25.14 15.62
CA SER A 233 -0.30 -25.99 14.51
C SER A 233 0.50 -25.24 13.45
N ASP A 234 0.28 -23.92 13.36
CA ASP A 234 0.81 -23.06 12.32
C ASP A 234 2.06 -22.30 12.78
N ALA A 235 2.56 -22.58 13.99
CA ALA A 235 3.80 -22.02 14.52
C ALA A 235 5.02 -22.58 13.76
N MET A 236 5.38 -21.91 12.66
CA MET A 236 6.53 -22.31 11.84
C MET A 236 7.84 -21.89 12.53
N THR A 237 8.65 -22.87 12.94
CA THR A 237 10.05 -22.61 13.35
C THR A 237 10.94 -22.66 12.11
N TRP A 238 11.40 -21.50 11.64
CA TRP A 238 12.34 -21.46 10.51
C TRP A 238 13.76 -21.84 10.98
N GLN A 239 14.39 -22.79 10.28
CA GLN A 239 15.77 -23.23 10.53
C GLN A 239 16.65 -22.87 9.32
N PRO A 240 17.73 -22.07 9.48
CA PRO A 240 18.69 -21.85 8.41
C PRO A 240 19.50 -23.12 8.12
N GLY A 241 19.61 -23.51 6.86
CA GLY A 241 20.60 -24.50 6.40
C GLY A 241 20.13 -25.95 6.31
N GLU A 242 18.94 -26.28 6.77
CA GLU A 242 18.33 -27.57 6.44
C GLU A 242 17.62 -27.45 5.09
N GLY A 243 18.13 -28.12 4.06
CA GLY A 243 17.50 -28.13 2.74
C GLY A 243 16.03 -28.57 2.83
N ILE A 244 15.19 -28.08 1.91
CA ILE A 244 13.74 -28.38 1.80
C ILE A 244 13.43 -29.89 1.59
N THR A 245 14.47 -30.72 1.55
CA THR A 245 14.45 -32.16 1.30
C THR A 245 14.88 -32.97 2.51
N LEU A 246 15.21 -32.34 3.65
CA LEU A 246 15.50 -33.07 4.88
C LEU A 246 14.18 -33.42 5.58
N PRO A 247 13.83 -34.71 5.70
CA PRO A 247 12.65 -35.11 6.44
C PRO A 247 12.88 -34.86 7.93
N GLY A 248 12.29 -33.79 8.47
CA GLY A 248 12.24 -33.51 9.90
C GLY A 248 10.81 -33.69 10.43
N CYS A 249 10.64 -34.45 11.52
CA CYS A 249 9.34 -34.59 12.19
C CYS A 249 8.93 -33.26 12.86
N GLY A 250 7.83 -32.67 12.40
CA GLY A 250 7.28 -31.40 12.89
C GLY A 250 6.47 -31.51 14.18
N CYS A 251 7.04 -32.04 15.26
CA CYS A 251 6.47 -31.91 16.60
C CYS A 251 7.36 -31.00 17.46
N PRO A 252 6.90 -29.81 17.88
CA PRO A 252 7.70 -28.92 18.74
C PRO A 252 7.71 -29.33 20.22
N ASN A 253 6.93 -30.32 20.65
CA ASN A 253 6.83 -30.68 22.07
C ASN A 253 7.38 -32.09 22.32
N ALA A 254 8.69 -32.16 22.55
CA ALA A 254 9.29 -33.20 23.37
C ALA A 254 9.62 -32.58 24.73
N HIS A 255 8.69 -32.72 25.70
CA HIS A 255 8.92 -33.01 27.11
C HIS A 255 7.58 -33.34 27.79
#